data_AF-H9ZRT4-F1
#
_entry.id   AF-H9ZRT4-F1
#
_cell.length_a   1.000
_cell.length_b   1.000
_cell.length_c   1.000
_cell.angle_alpha   90.00
_cell.angle_beta   90.00
_cell.angle_gamma   90.00
#
_symmetry.space_group_name_H-M   'P 1'
#
loop_
_entity.id
_entity.type
_entity.pdbx_description
1 polymer ?
#
loop_
_entity_poly.entity_id
_entity_poly.type
_entity_poly.pdbx_seq_one_letter_code
_entity_poly.pdbx_strand_id
1 'polypeptide(L)'
;MPLLLCPQCGVGMREVERRGVQIDVCPQCGGVWLDRGELEKLLTEAKEVERAYEEERETYYRKEGKPYKKKKGFLELFDLFD
;
A
#
# COMPACT_ATOMS: atom_id res chain seq x y z
N MET A 1 -8.54 -32.62 1.97
CA MET A 1 -7.75 -31.36 2.03
C MET A 1 -7.75 -30.90 3.47
N PRO A 2 -6.58 -30.82 4.14
CA PRO A 2 -6.56 -30.34 5.50
C PRO A 2 -7.00 -28.87 5.51
N LEU A 3 -7.94 -28.53 6.39
CA LEU A 3 -8.34 -27.14 6.62
C LEU A 3 -7.16 -26.45 7.29
N LEU A 4 -6.54 -25.48 6.63
CA LEU A 4 -5.50 -24.66 7.26
C LEU A 4 -6.17 -23.90 8.42
N LEU A 5 -5.75 -24.21 9.64
CA LEU A 5 -6.26 -23.54 10.83
C LEU A 5 -5.33 -22.39 11.18
N CYS A 6 -5.91 -21.24 11.51
CA CYS A 6 -5.11 -20.12 11.95
C CYS A 6 -4.43 -20.42 13.29
N PRO A 7 -3.11 -20.16 13.42
CA PRO A 7 -2.41 -20.39 14.68
C PRO A 7 -2.87 -19.44 15.81
N GLN A 8 -3.48 -18.31 15.45
CA GLN A 8 -3.94 -17.31 16.41
C GLN A 8 -5.40 -17.52 16.82
N CYS A 9 -6.29 -17.74 15.84
CA CYS A 9 -7.74 -17.78 16.03
C CYS A 9 -8.27 -19.24 16.12
N GLY A 10 -7.53 -20.24 15.64
CA GLY A 10 -7.98 -21.64 15.56
C GLY A 10 -9.10 -21.90 14.53
N VAL A 11 -9.55 -20.85 13.82
CA VAL A 11 -10.60 -20.91 12.79
C VAL A 11 -10.00 -21.31 11.45
N GLY A 12 -10.79 -22.01 10.63
CA GLY A 12 -10.44 -22.33 9.25
C GLY A 12 -10.23 -21.07 8.42
N MET A 13 -9.12 -21.02 7.70
CA MET A 13 -8.82 -19.94 6.77
C MET A 13 -9.67 -20.06 5.50
N ARG A 14 -9.88 -18.92 4.83
CA ARG A 14 -10.49 -18.85 3.50
C ARG A 14 -9.42 -18.53 2.47
N GLU A 15 -9.34 -19.37 1.45
CA GLU A 15 -8.51 -19.15 0.27
C GLU A 15 -9.15 -18.07 -0.62
N VAL A 16 -8.34 -17.09 -1.03
CA VAL A 16 -8.74 -15.99 -1.89
C VAL A 16 -7.65 -15.76 -2.92
N GLU A 17 -8.01 -15.77 -4.20
CA GLU A 17 -7.09 -15.40 -5.27
C GLU A 17 -7.10 -13.88 -5.48
N ARG A 18 -5.93 -13.25 -5.42
CA ARG A 18 -5.75 -11.83 -5.71
C ARG A 18 -4.57 -11.64 -6.65
N ARG A 19 -4.84 -11.03 -7.81
CA ARG A 19 -3.81 -10.68 -8.81
C ARG A 19 -2.94 -11.89 -9.23
N GLY A 20 -3.56 -13.08 -9.29
CA GLY A 20 -2.87 -14.33 -9.65
C GLY A 20 -2.02 -14.94 -8.53
N VAL A 21 -2.20 -14.48 -7.29
CA VAL A 21 -1.58 -15.03 -6.07
C VAL A 21 -2.67 -15.62 -5.19
N GLN A 22 -2.48 -16.85 -4.70
CA GLN A 22 -3.42 -17.48 -3.77
C GLN A 22 -3.08 -16.98 -2.36
N ILE A 23 -4.09 -16.63 -1.59
CA ILE A 23 -3.89 -16.01 -0.27
C ILE A 23 -4.89 -16.61 0.70
N ASP A 24 -4.40 -17.15 1.81
CA ASP A 24 -5.24 -17.65 2.89
C ASP A 24 -5.47 -16.58 3.94
N VAL A 25 -6.74 -16.29 4.26
CA VAL A 25 -7.12 -15.23 5.20
C VAL A 25 -7.96 -15.79 6.36
N CYS A 26 -7.55 -15.58 7.62
CA CYS A 26 -8.43 -15.83 8.78
C CYS A 26 -9.51 -14.74 8.83
N PRO A 27 -10.80 -15.10 8.79
CA PRO A 27 -11.90 -14.13 8.80
C PRO A 27 -12.13 -13.47 10.17
N GLN A 28 -11.52 -14.00 11.25
CA GLN A 28 -11.66 -13.44 12.59
C GLN A 28 -10.53 -12.47 12.96
N CYS A 29 -9.27 -12.87 12.80
CA CYS A 29 -8.12 -12.04 13.18
C CYS A 29 -7.52 -11.24 12.01
N GLY A 30 -7.93 -11.52 10.77
CA GLY A 30 -7.36 -10.89 9.57
C GLY A 30 -5.94 -11.37 9.25
N GLY A 31 -5.45 -12.43 9.91
CA GLY A 31 -4.15 -13.01 9.61
C GLY A 31 -4.10 -13.54 8.17
N VAL A 32 -3.00 -13.24 7.48
CA VAL A 32 -2.77 -13.62 6.08
C VAL A 32 -1.63 -14.64 6.03
N TRP A 33 -1.86 -15.73 5.30
CA TRP A 33 -0.88 -16.78 5.02
C TRP A 33 -0.58 -16.82 3.52
N LEU A 34 0.71 -16.91 3.21
CA LEU A 34 1.25 -16.90 1.85
C LEU A 34 2.27 -18.04 1.74
N ASP A 35 2.24 -18.74 0.62
CA ASP A 35 3.22 -19.79 0.36
C ASP A 35 4.56 -19.24 -0.10
N ARG A 36 5.57 -20.10 -0.09
CA ARG A 36 6.91 -19.78 -0.58
C ARG A 36 6.86 -19.43 -2.07
N GLY A 37 7.20 -18.19 -2.40
CA GLY A 37 7.23 -17.67 -3.78
C GLY A 37 6.02 -16.79 -4.14
N GLU A 38 4.93 -16.85 -3.38
CA GLU A 38 3.79 -15.96 -3.54
C GLU A 38 4.09 -14.55 -3.03
N LEU A 39 4.75 -14.48 -1.88
CA LEU A 39 5.22 -13.22 -1.30
C LEU A 39 6.13 -12.46 -2.27
N GLU A 40 7.02 -13.15 -2.98
CA GLU A 40 7.96 -12.53 -3.92
C GLU A 40 7.26 -11.90 -5.12
N LYS A 41 6.19 -12.55 -5.62
CA LYS A 41 5.35 -11.98 -6.68
C LYS A 41 4.67 -10.69 -6.21
N LEU A 42 4.05 -10.72 -5.02
CA LEU A 42 3.38 -9.54 -4.45
C LEU A 42 4.36 -8.38 -4.22
N LEU A 43 5.58 -8.66 -3.74
CA LEU A 43 6.61 -7.64 -3.52
C LEU A 43 7.12 -7.05 -4.83
N THR A 44 7.31 -7.87 -5.86
CA THR A 44 7.73 -7.39 -7.17
C THR A 44 6.67 -6.47 -7.78
N GLU A 45 5.41 -6.88 -7.75
CA GLU A 45 4.30 -6.06 -8.26
C GLU A 45 4.14 -4.75 -7.47
N ALA A 46 4.25 -4.79 -6.15
CA ALA A 46 4.18 -3.60 -5.31
C ALA A 46 5.28 -2.58 -5.67
N LYS A 47 6.52 -3.05 -5.89
CA LYS A 47 7.64 -2.19 -6.30
C LYS A 47 7.45 -1.58 -7.68
N GLU A 48 6.89 -2.33 -8.63
CA GLU A 48 6.60 -1.81 -9.97
C GLU A 48 5.56 -0.70 -9.93
N VAL A 49 4.51 -0.89 -9.13
CA VAL A 49 3.48 0.12 -8.90
C VAL A 49 4.08 1.37 -8.24
N GLU A 50 4.87 1.21 -7.16
CA GLU A 50 5.57 2.32 -6.51
C GLU A 50 6.45 3.10 -7.48
N ARG A 51 7.26 2.40 -8.28
CA ARG A 51 8.12 3.03 -9.30
C ARG A 51 7.31 3.81 -10.33
N ALA A 52 6.22 3.24 -10.84
CA ALA A 52 5.36 3.92 -11.81
C ALA A 52 4.75 5.21 -11.24
N TYR A 53 4.28 5.18 -9.98
CA TYR A 53 3.79 6.37 -9.29
C TYR A 53 4.88 7.43 -9.09
N GLU A 54 6.11 7.01 -8.73
CA GLU A 54 7.24 7.93 -8.55
C GLU A 54 7.66 8.58 -9.87
N GLU A 55 7.77 7.80 -10.95
CA GLU A 55 8.05 8.31 -12.30
C GLU A 55 6.99 9.31 -12.75
N GLU A 56 5.70 8.98 -12.59
CA GLU A 56 4.60 9.90 -12.91
C GLU A 56 4.71 11.20 -12.10
N ARG A 57 4.96 11.09 -10.79
CA ARG A 57 5.12 12.23 -9.89
C ARG A 57 6.30 13.11 -10.29
N GLU A 58 7.45 12.52 -10.64
CA GLU A 58 8.61 13.27 -11.13
C GLU A 58 8.33 13.97 -12.45
N THR A 59 7.61 13.32 -13.38
CA THR A 59 7.25 13.95 -14.65
C THR A 59 6.33 15.16 -14.44
N TYR A 60 5.40 15.08 -13.49
CA TYR A 60 4.55 16.20 -13.09
C TYR A 60 5.38 17.36 -12.52
N TYR A 61 6.30 17.09 -11.57
CA TYR A 61 7.18 18.13 -11.02
C TYR A 61 8.07 18.77 -12.09
N ARG A 62 8.64 17.97 -13.01
CA ARG A 62 9.48 18.47 -14.10
C ARG A 62 8.69 19.34 -15.09
N LYS A 63 7.44 18.97 -15.41
CA LYS A 63 6.59 19.71 -16.35
C LYS A 63 5.99 20.97 -15.75
N GLU A 64 5.56 20.93 -14.49
CA GLU A 64 4.71 21.98 -13.91
C GLU A 64 5.32 22.78 -12.75
N GLY A 65 6.43 22.34 -12.14
CA GLY A 65 7.32 23.18 -11.32
C GLY A 65 6.72 24.03 -10.19
N LYS A 66 5.45 23.86 -9.79
CA LYS A 66 4.82 24.65 -8.73
C LYS A 66 4.65 23.78 -7.49
N PRO A 67 5.48 23.98 -6.45
CA PRO A 67 5.25 23.30 -5.17
C PRO A 67 3.88 23.72 -4.63
N TYR A 68 3.13 22.76 -4.08
CA TYR A 68 1.92 23.04 -3.31
C TYR A 68 2.29 24.01 -2.18
N LYS A 69 1.91 25.28 -2.30
CA LYS A 69 2.05 26.25 -1.21
C LYS A 69 1.09 25.84 -0.11
N LYS A 70 1.59 25.12 0.90
CA LYS A 70 0.92 24.89 2.17
C LYS A 70 0.54 26.28 2.72
N LYS A 71 -0.74 26.63 2.69
CA LYS A 71 -1.23 27.88 3.30
C LYS A 71 -0.92 27.78 4.80
N LYS A 72 0.09 28.53 5.24
CA LYS A 72 0.38 28.72 6.67
C LYS A 72 -0.82 29.45 7.27
N GLY A 73 -1.38 28.88 8.33
CA GLY A 73 -2.47 29.51 9.08
C GLY A 73 -1.99 30.79 9.75
N PHE A 74 -2.85 31.81 9.71
CA PHE A 74 -2.94 33.09 10.45
C PHE A 74 -1.67 33.90 10.81
N LEU A 75 -0.53 33.29 11.14
CA LEU A 75 0.65 33.98 11.67
C LEU A 75 1.54 34.66 10.61
N GLU A 76 1.30 34.44 9.31
CA GLU A 76 2.04 35.13 8.22
C GLU A 76 1.26 36.29 7.58
N LEU A 77 0.12 36.69 8.13
CA LEU A 77 -0.62 37.87 7.66
C LEU A 77 -0.02 39.19 8.21
N PHE A 78 0.77 39.13 9.29
CA PHE A 78 1.37 40.31 9.92
C PHE A 78 2.66 40.80 9.21
N ASP A 79 3.40 39.93 8.52
CA ASP A 79 4.66 40.27 7.80
C ASP A 79 4.45 40.87 6.39
N LEU A 80 3.20 41.15 6.00
CA LEU A 80 2.87 41.80 4.71
C LEU A 80 2.47 43.28 4.88
N PHE A 81 2.33 43.75 6.13
CA PHE A 81 1.93 45.12 6.45
C PHE A 81 2.85 45.82 7.46
N ASP A 82 4.09 45.32 7.61
CA ASP A 82 5.22 46.07 8.19
C ASP A 82 6.42 45.98 7.23
#